data_AF-A0A3S0V4T1-F1
#
_entry.id   AF-A0A3S0V4T1-F1
#
_cell.length_a   1.000
_cell.length_b   1.000
_cell.length_c   1.000
_cell.angle_alpha   90.00
_cell.angle_beta   90.00
_cell.angle_gamma   90.00
#
_symmetry.space_group_name_H-M   'P 1'
#
loop_
_entity.id
_entity.type
_entity.pdbx_description
1 polymer ?
#
loop_
_entity_poly.entity_id
_entity_poly.type
_entity_poly.pdbx_seq_one_letter_code
_entity_poly.pdbx_strand_id
1 'polypeptide(L)'
;MIEGPYWCVEAKAWLRFNIENNEAVAEMANIDPSNTSLTTAWKPAPEGIWHVYNAESKTHQYFSLNNKTLYRAQTNKLSQRTETAKFHNNSFQRTAETPFANYVFSMEKPPLPLPLTPEEQADIGKNQQTENLKDNLSPNTVCIEGPYWCVEANTWLRFNIQNNQTVAEMANIDPNNSFLTTAWKPAPESFWHVYDPESKIHQYFYLNSQTLYKAQMSKLTQRAETARLHNGSFQRTAETPFATYAFSTKEPELPLPLTPEEQAERWKKLQSENLYLQHYFNQNTVFAENQQYDLASSLPAALVNFNIKEFATYEEYLLALRNIIRNENHIHHRSLTEQAARTIDYSTLENTELKTNWQLKKQFFLDVLKAIFHFIQRQFEPAPNAESPSAKFLTLISFQDAIISAQEKYAEWYSGHATHRGSNGFFTRVRHGAYGQQRATALLNQVLEQTSLPAAVKLVNDFLTDDKTRYHVHSFASFLLDELTQFENSCWFGLACNEKRHYSKEDVQARVDAPNSVTLSI
;
A
#
# COMPACT_ATOMS: atom_id res chain seq x y z
N MET A 1 -18.58 21.31 15.03
CA MET A 1 -18.13 19.94 14.62
C MET A 1 -19.37 19.12 14.35
N ILE A 2 -19.35 18.28 13.32
CA ILE A 2 -20.48 17.40 12.99
C ILE A 2 -20.12 15.98 13.40
N GLU A 3 -20.96 15.34 14.20
CA GLU A 3 -20.90 13.91 14.54
C GLU A 3 -22.03 13.20 13.77
N GLY A 4 -21.67 12.29 12.86
CA GLY A 4 -22.59 11.67 11.89
C GLY A 4 -22.16 11.89 10.44
N PRO A 5 -23.01 11.53 9.45
CA PRO A 5 -24.40 11.07 9.58
C PRO A 5 -24.53 9.60 9.99
N TYR A 6 -25.61 9.28 10.70
CA TYR A 6 -25.97 7.92 11.10
C TYR A 6 -27.41 7.61 10.71
N TRP A 7 -27.71 6.36 10.37
CA TRP A 7 -29.08 5.96 10.06
C TRP A 7 -29.84 5.63 11.35
N CYS A 8 -30.87 6.40 11.68
CA CYS A 8 -31.76 6.10 12.81
C CYS A 8 -32.83 5.09 12.39
N VAL A 9 -32.84 3.93 13.05
CA VAL A 9 -33.68 2.80 12.66
C VAL A 9 -35.16 3.08 12.93
N GLU A 10 -35.49 3.63 14.09
CA GLU A 10 -36.88 3.89 14.48
C GLU A 10 -37.52 5.00 13.65
N ALA A 11 -36.75 6.05 13.37
CA ALA A 11 -37.24 7.19 12.61
C ALA A 11 -37.15 6.99 11.09
N LYS A 12 -36.43 5.95 10.62
CA LYS A 12 -36.15 5.69 9.20
C LYS A 12 -35.60 6.93 8.49
N ALA A 13 -34.60 7.55 9.09
CA ALA A 13 -34.03 8.82 8.65
C ALA A 13 -32.54 8.89 8.98
N TRP A 14 -31.80 9.72 8.25
CA TRP A 14 -30.45 10.09 8.65
C TRP A 14 -30.50 11.06 9.83
N LEU A 15 -29.59 10.90 10.78
CA LEU A 15 -29.40 11.72 11.98
C LEU A 15 -27.95 12.20 12.03
N ARG A 16 -27.73 13.46 12.39
CA ARG A 16 -26.41 14.00 12.75
C ARG A 16 -26.52 14.94 13.93
N PHE A 17 -25.39 15.24 14.55
CA PHE A 17 -25.30 16.20 15.64
C PHE A 17 -24.34 17.32 15.27
N ASN A 18 -24.83 18.56 15.25
CA ASN A 18 -23.96 19.73 15.16
C ASN A 18 -23.58 20.18 16.58
N ILE A 19 -22.28 20.20 16.86
CA ILE A 19 -21.72 20.48 18.18
C ILE A 19 -20.90 21.77 18.12
N GLU A 20 -21.34 22.78 18.88
CA GLU A 20 -20.68 24.08 19.01
C GLU A 20 -20.58 24.45 20.48
N ASN A 21 -19.38 24.82 20.96
CA ASN A 21 -19.15 25.20 22.35
C ASN A 21 -19.62 24.15 23.38
N ASN A 22 -19.43 22.85 23.08
CA ASN A 22 -19.93 21.72 23.86
C ASN A 22 -21.47 21.60 23.96
N GLU A 23 -22.23 22.44 23.24
CA GLU A 23 -23.66 22.27 23.06
C GLU A 23 -23.92 21.56 21.73
N ALA A 24 -24.76 20.52 21.76
CA ALA A 24 -25.14 19.75 20.59
C ALA A 24 -26.59 20.02 20.19
N VAL A 25 -26.84 20.05 18.88
CA VAL A 25 -28.17 20.09 18.28
C VAL A 25 -28.28 18.91 17.32
N ALA A 26 -29.37 18.15 17.43
CA ALA A 26 -29.66 17.05 16.52
C ALA A 26 -30.36 17.57 15.26
N GLU A 27 -29.99 17.03 14.11
CA GLU A 27 -30.67 17.27 12.83
C GLU A 27 -31.00 15.95 12.14
N MET A 28 -32.14 15.90 11.46
CA MET A 28 -32.59 14.72 10.72
C MET A 28 -32.93 15.04 9.26
N ALA A 29 -32.61 14.11 8.38
CA ALA A 29 -32.98 14.10 6.97
C ALA A 29 -33.83 12.85 6.69
N ASN A 30 -35.12 13.07 6.40
CA ASN A 30 -36.09 11.99 6.19
C ASN A 30 -36.05 11.49 4.75
N ILE A 31 -36.48 10.26 4.51
CA ILE A 31 -36.65 9.74 3.14
C ILE A 31 -37.58 10.68 2.36
N ASP A 32 -37.18 11.03 1.13
CA ASP A 32 -38.03 11.82 0.25
C ASP A 32 -39.23 10.96 -0.21
N PRO A 33 -40.48 11.40 0.03
CA PRO A 33 -41.67 10.63 -0.32
C PRO A 33 -41.84 10.44 -1.84
N SER A 34 -41.21 11.29 -2.67
CA SER A 34 -41.23 11.19 -4.13
C SER A 34 -40.13 10.28 -4.69
N ASN A 35 -39.05 10.06 -3.94
CA ASN A 35 -37.94 9.19 -4.33
C ASN A 35 -37.27 8.56 -3.11
N THR A 36 -37.54 7.28 -2.87
CA THR A 36 -37.03 6.55 -1.69
C THR A 36 -35.51 6.36 -1.67
N SER A 37 -34.81 6.70 -2.76
CA SER A 37 -33.34 6.68 -2.83
C SER A 37 -32.70 7.99 -2.36
N LEU A 38 -33.50 9.03 -2.10
CA LEU A 38 -33.06 10.36 -1.66
C LEU A 38 -33.63 10.68 -0.29
N THR A 39 -33.04 11.69 0.36
CA THR A 39 -33.57 12.30 1.57
C THR A 39 -33.86 13.78 1.41
N THR A 40 -34.77 14.30 2.22
CA THR A 40 -35.01 15.73 2.39
C THR A 40 -33.79 16.45 2.96
N ALA A 41 -33.73 17.78 2.85
CA ALA A 41 -32.75 18.58 3.58
C ALA A 41 -32.79 18.33 5.10
N TRP A 42 -31.66 18.57 5.77
CA TRP A 42 -31.53 18.51 7.23
C TRP A 42 -32.49 19.47 7.91
N LYS A 43 -33.21 18.98 8.92
CA LYS A 43 -34.11 19.77 9.78
C LYS A 43 -33.79 19.50 11.24
N PRO A 44 -33.97 20.48 12.15
CA PRO A 44 -33.82 20.25 13.58
C PRO A 44 -34.66 19.07 14.06
N ALA A 45 -34.05 18.20 14.87
CA ALA A 45 -34.70 17.07 15.51
C ALA A 45 -34.91 17.35 17.00
N PRO A 46 -35.98 16.81 17.61
CA PRO A 46 -36.21 16.98 19.06
C PRO A 46 -35.11 16.30 19.87
N GLU A 47 -34.87 16.75 21.09
CA GLU A 47 -34.03 16.00 22.03
C GLU A 47 -34.61 14.60 22.30
N GLY A 48 -33.74 13.61 22.54
CA GLY A 48 -34.19 12.22 22.63
C GLY A 48 -33.07 11.20 22.75
N ILE A 49 -33.45 9.93 22.58
CA ILE A 49 -32.54 8.79 22.49
C ILE A 49 -32.73 8.16 21.12
N TRP A 50 -31.64 7.88 20.42
CA TRP A 50 -31.66 7.28 19.09
C TRP A 50 -30.79 6.04 19.05
N HIS A 51 -31.34 4.97 18.49
CA HIS A 51 -30.58 3.84 17.98
C HIS A 51 -30.16 4.14 16.55
N VAL A 52 -28.86 4.24 16.34
CA VAL A 52 -28.33 4.58 15.04
C VAL A 52 -27.39 3.50 14.52
N TYR A 53 -27.34 3.38 13.20
CA TYR A 53 -26.42 2.53 12.47
C TYR A 53 -25.40 3.41 11.76
N ASN A 54 -24.12 3.18 12.05
CA ASN A 54 -23.02 3.81 11.33
C ASN A 54 -22.70 2.94 10.10
N ALA A 55 -22.98 3.47 8.91
CA ALA A 55 -22.82 2.74 7.65
C ALA A 55 -21.35 2.40 7.32
N GLU A 56 -20.41 3.28 7.67
CA GLU A 56 -18.98 3.10 7.40
C GLU A 56 -18.39 1.95 8.24
N SER A 57 -18.62 1.99 9.55
CA SER A 57 -18.11 0.99 10.50
C SER A 57 -18.98 -0.27 10.59
N LYS A 58 -20.19 -0.23 10.02
CA LYS A 58 -21.23 -1.28 10.12
C LYS A 58 -21.59 -1.62 11.57
N THR A 59 -21.58 -0.62 12.45
CA THR A 59 -21.86 -0.80 13.89
C THR A 59 -23.14 -0.08 14.32
N HIS A 60 -23.81 -0.65 15.32
CA HIS A 60 -24.91 0.02 16.01
C HIS A 60 -24.36 0.85 17.18
N GLN A 61 -24.88 2.06 17.33
CA GLN A 61 -24.55 2.98 18.42
C GLN A 61 -25.83 3.58 18.99
N TYR A 62 -25.75 4.05 20.22
CA TYR A 62 -26.86 4.72 20.88
C TYR A 62 -26.42 6.12 21.28
N PHE A 63 -27.19 7.11 20.87
CA PHE A 63 -26.97 8.50 21.25
C PHE A 63 -28.14 9.01 22.07
N SER A 64 -27.85 9.89 23.03
CA SER A 64 -28.87 10.64 23.76
C SER A 64 -28.49 12.10 23.76
N LEU A 65 -29.44 12.97 23.44
CA LEU A 65 -29.31 14.42 23.57
C LEU A 65 -30.25 14.87 24.68
N ASN A 66 -29.70 15.47 25.73
CA ASN A 66 -30.47 15.96 26.87
C ASN A 66 -29.89 17.30 27.33
N ASN A 67 -30.72 18.35 27.31
CA ASN A 67 -30.31 19.72 27.62
C ASN A 67 -29.06 20.12 26.84
N LYS A 68 -29.09 19.92 25.51
CA LYS A 68 -27.98 20.14 24.57
C LYS A 68 -26.69 19.37 24.87
N THR A 69 -26.68 18.44 25.82
CA THR A 69 -25.52 17.59 26.10
C THR A 69 -25.65 16.28 25.35
N LEU A 70 -24.64 15.96 24.52
CA LEU A 70 -24.61 14.71 23.75
C LEU A 70 -23.93 13.59 24.55
N TYR A 71 -24.59 12.45 24.61
CA TYR A 71 -24.10 11.23 25.22
C TYR A 71 -24.06 10.12 24.18
N ARG A 72 -23.07 9.24 24.30
CA ARG A 72 -22.92 8.03 23.49
C ARG A 72 -22.84 6.82 24.40
N ALA A 73 -23.60 5.78 24.07
CA ALA A 73 -23.50 4.47 24.70
C ALA A 73 -22.94 3.46 23.71
N GLN A 74 -21.98 2.66 24.18
CA GLN A 74 -21.44 1.52 23.46
C GLN A 74 -21.59 0.26 24.31
N THR A 75 -22.17 -0.78 23.74
CA THR A 75 -22.27 -2.09 24.38
C THR A 75 -20.97 -2.84 24.14
N ASN A 76 -20.21 -3.12 25.20
CA ASN A 76 -19.03 -3.95 25.10
C ASN A 76 -19.45 -5.41 24.84
N LYS A 77 -19.01 -5.98 23.70
CA LYS A 77 -19.38 -7.35 23.28
C LYS A 77 -19.00 -8.42 24.32
N LEU A 78 -17.93 -8.23 25.08
CA LEU A 78 -17.41 -9.21 26.03
C LEU A 78 -18.13 -9.15 27.38
N SER A 79 -18.35 -7.94 27.90
CA SER A 79 -18.93 -7.77 29.23
C SER A 79 -20.45 -7.65 29.22
N GLN A 80 -21.05 -7.44 28.05
CA GLN A 80 -22.45 -7.01 27.87
C GLN A 80 -22.81 -5.76 28.67
N ARG A 81 -21.82 -5.04 29.21
CA ARG A 81 -22.04 -3.78 29.92
C ARG A 81 -22.09 -2.65 28.90
N THR A 82 -23.08 -1.78 29.06
CA THR A 82 -23.15 -0.52 28.33
C THR A 82 -22.27 0.50 29.05
N GLU A 83 -21.29 1.04 28.33
CA GLU A 83 -20.49 2.15 28.80
C GLU A 83 -21.04 3.45 28.23
N THR A 84 -21.33 4.41 29.11
CA THR A 84 -21.77 5.76 28.72
C THR A 84 -20.59 6.71 28.68
N ALA A 85 -20.51 7.50 27.62
CA ALA A 85 -19.61 8.63 27.50
C ALA A 85 -20.38 9.91 27.20
N LYS A 86 -19.95 11.02 27.79
CA LYS A 86 -20.47 12.38 27.56
C LYS A 86 -19.51 13.12 26.63
N PHE A 87 -20.04 13.85 25.67
CA PHE A 87 -19.24 14.71 24.81
C PHE A 87 -18.75 15.94 25.58
N HIS A 88 -17.43 16.12 25.66
CA HIS A 88 -16.81 17.25 26.32
C HIS A 88 -15.41 17.52 25.74
N ASN A 89 -15.10 18.79 25.46
CA ASN A 89 -13.80 19.22 24.91
C ASN A 89 -13.39 18.42 23.67
N ASN A 90 -14.28 18.37 22.68
CA ASN A 90 -14.08 17.69 21.40
C ASN A 90 -13.86 16.17 21.48
N SER A 91 -14.25 15.51 22.58
CA SER A 91 -14.11 14.05 22.72
C SER A 91 -15.23 13.45 23.59
N PHE A 92 -15.51 12.17 23.41
CA PHE A 92 -16.40 11.42 24.31
C PHE A 92 -15.60 10.91 25.53
N GLN A 93 -15.96 11.40 26.71
CA GLN A 93 -15.34 11.02 27.98
C GLN A 93 -16.28 10.16 28.80
N ARG A 94 -15.77 9.09 29.42
CA ARG A 94 -16.58 8.20 30.26
C ARG A 94 -17.28 9.00 31.37
N THR A 95 -18.57 8.71 31.58
CA THR A 95 -19.37 9.36 32.61
C THR A 95 -20.14 8.35 33.45
N ALA A 96 -20.48 8.72 34.69
CA ALA A 96 -21.37 7.97 35.57
C ALA A 96 -22.86 8.26 35.28
N GLU A 97 -23.16 9.28 34.48
CA GLU A 97 -24.52 9.61 34.08
C GLU A 97 -25.13 8.48 33.22
N THR A 98 -26.42 8.18 33.44
CA THR A 98 -27.13 7.06 32.81
C THR A 98 -28.34 7.55 32.00
N PRO A 99 -28.15 8.37 30.94
CA PRO A 99 -29.26 8.89 30.14
C PRO A 99 -30.03 7.78 29.42
N PHE A 100 -29.47 6.56 29.33
CA PHE A 100 -30.08 5.38 28.72
C PHE A 100 -30.79 4.44 29.71
N ALA A 101 -30.94 4.81 30.99
CA ALA A 101 -31.37 3.88 32.06
C ALA A 101 -32.72 3.17 31.79
N ASN A 102 -33.63 3.81 31.06
CA ASN A 102 -34.96 3.28 30.74
C ASN A 102 -35.12 2.86 29.27
N TYR A 103 -34.04 2.88 28.49
CA TYR A 103 -34.12 2.61 27.06
C TYR A 103 -33.92 1.13 26.76
N VAL A 104 -34.86 0.54 26.03
CA VAL A 104 -34.77 -0.85 25.58
C VAL A 104 -34.03 -0.88 24.25
N PHE A 105 -32.84 -1.47 24.25
CA PHE A 105 -32.01 -1.56 23.07
C PHE A 105 -32.64 -2.49 22.01
N SER A 106 -33.07 -1.91 20.88
CA SER A 106 -33.45 -2.66 19.69
C SER A 106 -32.21 -3.11 18.91
N MET A 107 -32.32 -4.25 18.23
CA MET A 107 -31.32 -4.75 17.27
C MET A 107 -31.89 -4.88 15.86
N GLU A 108 -32.90 -4.09 15.54
CA GLU A 108 -33.44 -4.05 14.18
C GLU A 108 -32.36 -3.56 13.20
N LYS A 109 -32.22 -4.27 12.08
CA LYS A 109 -31.25 -3.94 11.04
C LYS A 109 -31.83 -2.86 10.13
N PRO A 110 -31.03 -1.89 9.67
CA PRO A 110 -31.50 -0.92 8.70
C PRO A 110 -31.84 -1.60 7.36
N PRO A 111 -32.77 -1.03 6.57
CA PRO A 111 -32.96 -1.45 5.19
C PRO A 111 -31.69 -1.13 4.37
N LEU A 112 -31.25 -2.04 3.52
CA LEU A 112 -30.15 -1.82 2.59
C LEU A 112 -30.67 -1.99 1.15
N PRO A 113 -30.31 -1.10 0.21
CA PRO A 113 -29.44 0.08 0.37
C PRO A 113 -30.10 1.24 1.13
N LEU A 114 -29.28 2.07 1.78
CA LEU A 114 -29.72 3.30 2.44
C LEU A 114 -29.89 4.44 1.41
N PRO A 115 -30.80 5.41 1.63
CA PRO A 115 -30.94 6.58 0.76
C PRO A 115 -29.74 7.52 0.86
N LEU A 116 -29.47 8.30 -0.17
CA LEU A 116 -28.38 9.29 -0.20
C LEU A 116 -28.67 10.45 0.77
N THR A 117 -27.67 10.81 1.58
CA THR A 117 -27.68 11.97 2.46
C THR A 117 -27.76 13.29 1.66
N PRO A 118 -28.19 14.41 2.27
CA PRO A 118 -28.22 15.70 1.58
C PRO A 118 -26.84 16.15 1.06
N GLU A 119 -25.76 15.82 1.75
CA GLU A 119 -24.38 16.11 1.33
C GLU A 119 -24.01 15.32 0.06
N GLU A 120 -24.24 14.00 0.06
CA GLU A 120 -23.99 13.16 -1.11
C GLU A 120 -24.78 13.62 -2.33
N GLN A 121 -26.04 14.03 -2.13
CA GLN A 121 -26.86 14.61 -3.18
C GLN A 121 -26.28 15.92 -3.73
N ALA A 122 -25.81 16.81 -2.85
CA ALA A 122 -25.20 18.07 -3.25
C ALA A 122 -23.89 17.85 -4.01
N ASP A 123 -23.08 16.86 -3.63
CA ASP A 123 -21.82 16.55 -4.30
C ASP A 123 -22.05 15.89 -5.66
N ILE A 124 -23.06 15.01 -5.79
CA ILE A 124 -23.51 14.52 -7.10
C ILE A 124 -23.97 15.69 -7.99
N GLY A 125 -24.73 16.64 -7.44
CA GLY A 125 -25.18 17.84 -8.16
C GLY A 125 -24.02 18.73 -8.63
N LYS A 126 -22.99 18.92 -7.81
CA LYS A 126 -21.76 19.66 -8.20
C LYS A 126 -20.98 18.92 -9.27
N ASN A 127 -20.88 17.60 -9.19
CA ASN A 127 -20.20 16.80 -10.21
C ASN A 127 -20.94 16.86 -11.55
N GLN A 128 -22.28 16.78 -11.54
CA GLN A 128 -23.10 16.98 -12.75
C GLN A 128 -22.99 18.40 -13.31
N GLN A 129 -22.91 19.44 -12.46
CA GLN A 129 -22.64 20.81 -12.92
C GLN A 129 -21.22 20.96 -13.50
N THR A 130 -20.24 20.25 -12.95
CA THR A 130 -18.87 20.24 -13.47
C THR A 130 -18.80 19.53 -14.82
N GLU A 131 -19.59 18.46 -15.02
CA GLU A 131 -19.77 17.84 -16.33
C GLU A 131 -20.46 18.77 -17.34
N ASN A 132 -21.50 19.51 -16.93
CA ASN A 132 -22.13 20.51 -17.81
C ASN A 132 -21.23 21.72 -18.10
N LEU A 133 -20.26 22.03 -17.21
CA LEU A 133 -19.22 23.02 -17.48
C LEU A 133 -18.15 22.50 -18.46
N LYS A 134 -18.02 21.18 -18.66
CA LYS A 134 -17.14 20.61 -19.70
C LYS A 134 -17.57 21.05 -21.11
N ASP A 135 -18.86 21.32 -21.31
CA ASP A 135 -19.40 21.80 -22.59
C ASP A 135 -18.99 23.24 -22.95
N ASN A 136 -18.41 24.00 -22.00
CA ASN A 136 -17.91 25.37 -22.20
C ASN A 136 -16.39 25.50 -21.97
N LEU A 137 -15.65 24.40 -22.04
CA LEU A 137 -14.20 24.45 -21.83
C LEU A 137 -13.51 25.28 -22.90
N SER A 138 -12.60 26.15 -22.43
CA SER A 138 -11.63 26.85 -23.28
C SER A 138 -10.97 25.85 -24.23
N PRO A 139 -10.72 26.20 -25.51
CA PRO A 139 -10.12 25.30 -26.49
C PRO A 139 -8.76 24.70 -26.06
N ASN A 140 -8.14 25.22 -24.99
CA ASN A 140 -6.87 24.70 -24.45
C ASN A 140 -7.01 23.75 -23.26
N THR A 141 -8.22 23.38 -22.82
CA THR A 141 -8.35 22.42 -21.71
C THR A 141 -8.01 21.02 -22.18
N VAL A 142 -7.03 20.41 -21.52
CA VAL A 142 -6.70 19.00 -21.65
C VAL A 142 -7.69 18.18 -20.82
N CYS A 143 -8.44 17.29 -21.46
CA CYS A 143 -9.29 16.31 -20.79
C CYS A 143 -8.57 14.96 -20.78
N ILE A 144 -8.57 14.28 -19.63
CA ILE A 144 -7.99 12.94 -19.49
C ILE A 144 -9.15 11.97 -19.25
N GLU A 145 -9.26 10.95 -20.11
CA GLU A 145 -10.18 9.81 -19.93
C GLU A 145 -9.35 8.60 -19.45
N GLY A 146 -9.70 8.04 -18.28
CA GLY A 146 -8.93 7.03 -17.57
C GLY A 146 -8.37 7.52 -16.22
N PRO A 147 -7.46 6.77 -15.57
CA PRO A 147 -6.74 5.60 -16.07
C PRO A 147 -7.55 4.30 -16.03
N TYR A 148 -7.29 3.40 -16.99
CA TYR A 148 -7.88 2.07 -17.07
C TYR A 148 -6.80 0.99 -17.14
N TRP A 149 -7.09 -0.19 -16.61
CA TRP A 149 -6.16 -1.30 -16.65
C TRP A 149 -6.37 -2.18 -17.89
N CYS A 150 -5.37 -2.30 -18.77
CA CYS A 150 -5.42 -3.20 -19.91
C CYS A 150 -4.96 -4.60 -19.51
N VAL A 151 -5.89 -5.56 -19.43
CA VAL A 151 -5.63 -6.93 -18.96
C VAL A 151 -4.69 -7.70 -19.91
N GLU A 152 -4.83 -7.49 -21.22
CA GLU A 152 -4.04 -8.19 -22.23
C GLU A 152 -2.58 -7.73 -22.26
N ALA A 153 -2.36 -6.42 -22.08
CA ALA A 153 -1.04 -5.81 -22.11
C ALA A 153 -0.43 -5.61 -20.72
N ASN A 154 -1.16 -5.93 -19.64
CA ASN A 154 -0.70 -5.81 -18.25
C ASN A 154 -0.17 -4.39 -17.92
N THR A 155 -0.89 -3.36 -18.36
CA THR A 155 -0.47 -1.95 -18.29
C THR A 155 -1.64 -1.03 -17.96
N TRP A 156 -1.37 0.10 -17.32
CA TRP A 156 -2.33 1.20 -17.29
C TRP A 156 -2.39 1.87 -18.66
N LEU A 157 -3.58 2.33 -19.02
CA LEU A 157 -3.90 3.06 -20.25
C LEU A 157 -4.73 4.29 -19.90
N ARG A 158 -4.43 5.43 -20.52
CA ARG A 158 -5.28 6.63 -20.48
C ARG A 158 -5.30 7.31 -21.84
N PHE A 159 -6.27 8.20 -22.02
CA PHE A 159 -6.42 8.98 -23.24
C PHE A 159 -6.35 10.46 -22.92
N ASN A 160 -5.33 11.12 -23.46
CA ASN A 160 -5.16 12.56 -23.39
C ASN A 160 -5.90 13.20 -24.59
N ILE A 161 -6.90 14.01 -24.31
CA ILE A 161 -7.80 14.61 -25.29
C ILE A 161 -7.57 16.12 -25.29
N GLN A 162 -7.07 16.63 -26.40
CA GLN A 162 -6.85 18.07 -26.61
C GLN A 162 -7.26 18.45 -28.03
N ASN A 163 -8.06 19.51 -28.22
CA ASN A 163 -8.47 19.99 -29.55
C ASN A 163 -9.09 18.90 -30.45
N ASN A 164 -9.91 17.99 -29.90
CA ASN A 164 -10.45 16.80 -30.58
C ASN A 164 -9.40 15.81 -31.11
N GLN A 165 -8.13 15.97 -30.77
CA GLN A 165 -7.10 14.97 -31.00
C GLN A 165 -6.96 14.14 -29.72
N THR A 166 -6.96 12.82 -29.88
CA THR A 166 -6.71 11.90 -28.79
C THR A 166 -5.35 11.24 -28.96
N VAL A 167 -4.55 11.29 -27.90
CA VAL A 167 -3.31 10.52 -27.77
C VAL A 167 -3.52 9.50 -26.65
N ALA A 168 -3.34 8.22 -26.96
CA ALA A 168 -3.30 7.19 -25.94
C ALA A 168 -1.92 7.18 -25.27
N GLU A 169 -1.90 7.03 -23.96
CA GLU A 169 -0.68 6.86 -23.17
C GLU A 169 -0.80 5.58 -22.34
N MET A 170 0.31 4.87 -22.18
CA MET A 170 0.41 3.67 -21.35
C MET A 170 1.50 3.82 -20.29
N ALA A 171 1.28 3.18 -19.14
CA ALA A 171 2.24 3.07 -18.05
C ALA A 171 2.42 1.59 -17.70
N ASN A 172 3.51 1.00 -18.19
CA ASN A 172 3.83 -0.41 -17.99
C ASN A 172 4.25 -0.68 -16.54
N ILE A 173 4.09 -1.92 -16.08
CA ILE A 173 4.60 -2.37 -14.77
C ILE A 173 6.09 -2.06 -14.64
N ASP A 174 6.50 -1.54 -13.47
CA ASP A 174 7.91 -1.31 -13.19
C ASP A 174 8.64 -2.67 -13.07
N PRO A 175 9.73 -2.90 -13.83
CA PRO A 175 10.47 -4.16 -13.78
C PRO A 175 11.12 -4.45 -12.42
N ASN A 176 11.25 -3.45 -11.54
CA ASN A 176 11.86 -3.58 -10.22
C ASN A 176 10.83 -3.71 -9.10
N ASN A 177 9.57 -3.37 -9.38
CA ASN A 177 8.47 -3.44 -8.43
C ASN A 177 7.14 -3.64 -9.16
N SER A 178 6.59 -4.86 -9.08
CA SER A 178 5.34 -5.22 -9.76
C SER A 178 4.10 -4.44 -9.30
N PHE A 179 4.23 -3.62 -8.24
CA PHE A 179 3.16 -2.78 -7.70
C PHE A 179 3.21 -1.34 -8.15
N LEU A 180 4.18 -1.01 -8.99
CA LEU A 180 4.30 0.30 -9.58
C LEU A 180 4.21 0.20 -11.07
N THR A 181 4.09 1.37 -11.68
CA THR A 181 4.21 1.54 -13.10
C THR A 181 5.23 2.61 -13.44
N THR A 182 5.83 2.44 -14.61
CA THR A 182 6.68 3.43 -15.26
C THR A 182 5.91 4.70 -15.59
N ALA A 183 6.61 5.80 -15.85
CA ALA A 183 5.97 7.02 -16.34
C ALA A 183 5.18 6.79 -17.63
N TRP A 184 4.11 7.56 -17.82
CA TRP A 184 3.27 7.53 -19.02
C TRP A 184 4.11 7.75 -20.29
N LYS A 185 3.90 6.88 -21.28
CA LYS A 185 4.51 6.94 -22.60
C LYS A 185 3.44 6.82 -23.69
N PRO A 186 3.64 7.40 -24.88
CA PRO A 186 2.71 7.22 -25.99
C PRO A 186 2.43 5.73 -26.27
N ALA A 187 1.16 5.38 -26.34
CA ALA A 187 0.68 4.06 -26.71
C ALA A 187 0.41 4.01 -28.23
N PRO A 188 0.53 2.83 -28.87
CA PRO A 188 0.17 2.70 -30.28
C PRO A 188 -1.34 2.89 -30.48
N GLU A 189 -1.72 3.33 -31.67
CA GLU A 189 -3.11 3.28 -32.12
C GLU A 189 -3.53 1.80 -32.26
N SER A 190 -4.46 1.36 -31.42
CA SER A 190 -4.86 -0.04 -31.32
C SER A 190 -6.26 -0.18 -30.72
N PHE A 191 -6.75 -1.42 -30.71
CA PHE A 191 -7.84 -1.85 -29.86
C PHE A 191 -7.33 -2.12 -28.45
N TRP A 192 -8.12 -1.69 -27.47
CA TRP A 192 -7.81 -1.85 -26.06
C TRP A 192 -9.03 -2.39 -25.33
N HIS A 193 -8.91 -3.59 -24.78
CA HIS A 193 -9.81 -4.09 -23.74
C HIS A 193 -9.26 -3.67 -22.39
N VAL A 194 -10.03 -2.85 -21.69
CA VAL A 194 -9.61 -2.29 -20.41
C VAL A 194 -10.64 -2.56 -19.32
N TYR A 195 -10.15 -2.57 -18.09
CA TYR A 195 -10.92 -2.69 -16.86
C TYR A 195 -10.85 -1.36 -16.11
N ASP A 196 -12.01 -0.83 -15.76
CA ASP A 196 -12.11 0.36 -14.91
C ASP A 196 -12.15 -0.10 -13.44
N PRO A 197 -11.11 0.20 -12.64
CA PRO A 197 -11.04 -0.23 -11.25
C PRO A 197 -12.08 0.42 -10.33
N GLU A 198 -12.56 1.62 -10.67
CA GLU A 198 -13.52 2.36 -9.84
C GLU A 198 -14.93 1.79 -10.02
N SER A 199 -15.34 1.66 -11.28
CA SER A 199 -16.68 1.20 -11.62
C SER A 199 -16.79 -0.33 -11.76
N LYS A 200 -15.65 -1.04 -11.75
CA LYS A 200 -15.53 -2.50 -11.88
C LYS A 200 -16.19 -3.04 -13.15
N ILE A 201 -16.10 -2.29 -14.24
CA ILE A 201 -16.63 -2.71 -15.55
C ILE A 201 -15.53 -2.77 -16.60
N HIS A 202 -15.72 -3.68 -17.54
CA HIS A 202 -14.89 -3.72 -18.75
C HIS A 202 -15.37 -2.66 -19.75
N GLN A 203 -14.42 -1.95 -20.32
CA GLN A 203 -14.64 -0.99 -21.39
C GLN A 203 -13.76 -1.36 -22.59
N TYR A 204 -14.20 -0.95 -23.78
CA TYR A 204 -13.52 -1.26 -25.03
C TYR A 204 -13.25 0.04 -25.76
N PHE A 205 -11.99 0.30 -26.05
CA PHE A 205 -11.57 1.49 -26.77
C PHE A 205 -10.88 1.10 -28.07
N TYR A 206 -11.01 1.95 -29.07
CA TYR A 206 -10.26 1.86 -30.31
C TYR A 206 -9.79 3.26 -30.68
N LEU A 207 -8.48 3.43 -30.84
CA LEU A 207 -7.89 4.68 -31.31
C LEU A 207 -7.44 4.48 -32.75
N ASN A 208 -7.96 5.30 -33.67
CA ASN A 208 -7.56 5.29 -35.07
C ASN A 208 -7.47 6.72 -35.60
N SER A 209 -6.31 7.09 -36.13
CA SER A 209 -6.06 8.42 -36.70
C SER A 209 -6.48 9.51 -35.70
N GLN A 210 -6.04 9.36 -34.43
CA GLN A 210 -6.36 10.25 -33.30
C GLN A 210 -7.86 10.36 -32.93
N THR A 211 -8.74 9.58 -33.55
CA THR A 211 -10.16 9.51 -33.20
C THR A 211 -10.40 8.35 -32.24
N LEU A 212 -10.90 8.66 -31.05
CA LEU A 212 -11.21 7.66 -30.03
C LEU A 212 -12.65 7.15 -30.18
N TYR A 213 -12.79 5.84 -30.25
CA TYR A 213 -14.06 5.14 -30.21
C TYR A 213 -14.17 4.38 -28.90
N LYS A 214 -15.37 4.35 -28.33
CA LYS A 214 -15.73 3.60 -27.14
C LYS A 214 -16.87 2.65 -27.50
N ALA A 215 -16.75 1.39 -27.10
CA ALA A 215 -17.81 0.42 -27.22
C ALA A 215 -18.28 -0.03 -25.84
N GLN A 216 -19.60 -0.14 -25.70
CA GLN A 216 -20.24 -0.76 -24.55
C GLN A 216 -21.06 -1.96 -25.02
N MET A 217 -20.89 -3.09 -24.33
CA MET A 217 -21.69 -4.28 -24.62
C MET A 217 -23.11 -4.11 -24.07
N SER A 218 -24.09 -4.12 -24.96
CA SER A 218 -25.50 -4.11 -24.59
C SER A 218 -25.88 -5.44 -23.95
N LYS A 219 -26.31 -5.43 -22.68
CA LYS A 219 -26.75 -6.64 -21.96
C LYS A 219 -27.91 -7.36 -22.67
N LEU A 220 -28.78 -6.60 -23.34
CA LEU A 220 -29.99 -7.11 -24.00
C LEU A 220 -29.68 -7.73 -25.36
N THR A 221 -28.89 -7.05 -26.17
CA THR A 221 -28.68 -7.46 -27.57
C THR A 221 -27.40 -8.26 -27.78
N GLN A 222 -26.50 -8.27 -26.78
CA GLN A 222 -25.14 -8.77 -26.89
C GLN A 222 -24.37 -8.14 -28.07
N ARG A 223 -24.79 -6.96 -28.52
CA ARG A 223 -24.10 -6.17 -29.54
C ARG A 223 -23.35 -5.02 -28.88
N ALA A 224 -22.19 -4.71 -29.44
CA ALA A 224 -21.43 -3.52 -29.06
C ALA A 224 -22.12 -2.28 -29.62
N GLU A 225 -22.54 -1.39 -28.73
CA GLU A 225 -22.95 -0.04 -29.10
C GLU A 225 -21.71 0.82 -29.18
N THR A 226 -21.43 1.37 -30.37
CA THR A 226 -20.24 2.19 -30.60
C THR A 226 -20.58 3.67 -30.49
N ALA A 227 -19.74 4.39 -29.75
CA ALA A 227 -19.71 5.84 -29.72
C ALA A 227 -18.33 6.34 -30.16
N ARG A 228 -18.31 7.48 -30.85
CA ARG A 228 -17.12 8.21 -31.25
C ARG A 228 -16.98 9.44 -30.36
N LEU A 229 -15.77 9.74 -29.91
CA LEU A 229 -15.48 10.99 -29.23
C LEU A 229 -15.59 12.16 -30.23
N HIS A 230 -16.43 13.14 -29.92
CA HIS A 230 -16.61 14.35 -30.71
C HIS A 230 -16.90 15.53 -29.79
N ASN A 231 -16.09 16.59 -29.86
CA ASN A 231 -16.21 17.79 -29.03
C ASN A 231 -16.25 17.45 -27.53
N GLY A 232 -15.35 16.57 -27.08
CA GLY A 232 -15.23 16.19 -25.67
C GLY A 232 -16.28 15.20 -25.14
N SER A 233 -17.25 14.77 -25.96
CA SER A 233 -18.30 13.82 -25.57
C SER A 233 -18.36 12.62 -26.49
N PHE A 234 -18.72 11.45 -25.95
CA PHE A 234 -18.95 10.25 -26.76
C PHE A 234 -20.35 10.29 -27.37
N GLN A 235 -20.42 10.35 -28.71
CA GLN A 235 -21.66 10.37 -29.47
C GLN A 235 -21.82 9.06 -30.24
N ARG A 236 -23.03 8.50 -30.22
CA ARG A 236 -23.34 7.27 -30.95
C ARG A 236 -23.00 7.44 -32.44
N THR A 237 -22.34 6.43 -33.02
CA THR A 237 -21.98 6.43 -34.43
C THR A 237 -22.49 5.16 -35.13
N ALA A 238 -22.67 5.25 -36.45
CA ALA A 238 -22.98 4.10 -37.30
C ALA A 238 -21.72 3.29 -37.65
N GLU A 239 -20.53 3.83 -37.39
CA GLU A 239 -19.27 3.13 -37.57
C GLU A 239 -19.16 1.94 -36.60
N THR A 240 -18.67 0.81 -37.09
CA THR A 240 -18.54 -0.45 -36.33
C THR A 240 -17.09 -0.92 -36.26
N PRO A 241 -16.16 -0.12 -35.69
CA PRO A 241 -14.75 -0.49 -35.60
C PRO A 241 -14.53 -1.80 -34.81
N PHE A 242 -15.45 -2.15 -33.90
CA PHE A 242 -15.37 -3.35 -33.08
C PHE A 242 -16.02 -4.60 -33.71
N ALA A 243 -16.43 -4.58 -34.98
CA ALA A 243 -17.20 -5.67 -35.59
C ALA A 243 -16.48 -7.03 -35.58
N THR A 244 -15.15 -7.03 -35.60
CA THR A 244 -14.31 -8.24 -35.58
C THR A 244 -13.66 -8.52 -34.23
N TYR A 245 -13.88 -7.67 -33.22
CA TYR A 245 -13.19 -7.78 -31.94
C TYR A 245 -13.89 -8.80 -31.03
N ALA A 246 -13.12 -9.75 -30.49
CA ALA A 246 -13.62 -10.72 -29.53
C ALA A 246 -13.60 -10.11 -28.13
N PHE A 247 -14.79 -9.84 -27.57
CA PHE A 247 -14.92 -9.27 -26.24
C PHE A 247 -14.49 -10.28 -25.17
N SER A 248 -13.50 -9.91 -24.36
CA SER A 248 -13.02 -10.70 -23.23
C SER A 248 -13.70 -10.28 -21.93
N THR A 249 -14.02 -11.25 -21.09
CA THR A 249 -14.53 -11.02 -19.72
C THR A 249 -13.50 -11.38 -18.68
N LYS A 250 -12.22 -11.49 -19.05
CA LYS A 250 -11.14 -11.81 -18.11
C LYS A 250 -10.96 -10.64 -17.16
N GLU A 251 -11.27 -10.85 -15.88
CA GLU A 251 -10.96 -9.90 -14.83
C GLU A 251 -9.44 -9.84 -14.60
N PRO A 252 -8.89 -8.67 -14.22
CA PRO A 252 -7.49 -8.59 -13.85
C PRO A 252 -7.21 -9.39 -12.58
N GLU A 253 -5.99 -9.93 -12.49
CA GLU A 253 -5.47 -10.46 -11.24
C GLU A 253 -5.16 -9.26 -10.31
N LEU A 254 -5.80 -9.23 -9.14
CA LEU A 254 -5.60 -8.20 -8.12
C LEU A 254 -4.47 -8.59 -7.17
N PRO A 255 -3.73 -7.63 -6.58
CA PRO A 255 -3.91 -6.18 -6.65
C PRO A 255 -3.28 -5.53 -7.89
N LEU A 256 -3.91 -4.46 -8.40
CA LEU A 256 -3.37 -3.66 -9.51
C LEU A 256 -2.19 -2.78 -9.03
N PRO A 257 -1.18 -2.51 -9.87
CA PRO A 257 -0.11 -1.58 -9.56
C PRO A 257 -0.62 -0.14 -9.46
N LEU A 258 0.11 0.72 -8.74
CA LEU A 258 -0.18 2.15 -8.65
C LEU A 258 0.10 2.84 -9.99
N THR A 259 -0.80 3.73 -10.37
CA THR A 259 -0.59 4.67 -11.48
C THR A 259 0.53 5.67 -11.15
N PRO A 260 1.18 6.30 -12.14
CA PRO A 260 2.22 7.29 -11.88
C PRO A 260 1.73 8.48 -11.01
N GLU A 261 0.47 8.89 -11.16
CA GLU A 261 -0.14 9.96 -10.36
C GLU A 261 -0.31 9.56 -8.90
N GLU A 262 -0.85 8.37 -8.64
CA GLU A 262 -1.01 7.86 -7.27
C GLU A 262 0.35 7.71 -6.57
N GLN A 263 1.37 7.25 -7.30
CA GLN A 263 2.74 7.16 -6.78
C GLN A 263 3.26 8.56 -6.40
N ALA A 264 3.12 9.54 -7.29
CA ALA A 264 3.55 10.91 -7.05
C ALA A 264 2.79 11.57 -5.88
N GLU A 265 1.49 11.33 -5.77
CA GLU A 265 0.67 11.85 -4.67
C GLU A 265 1.08 11.24 -3.31
N ARG A 266 1.21 9.91 -3.24
CA ARG A 266 1.69 9.23 -2.03
C ARG A 266 3.08 9.71 -1.63
N TRP A 267 3.97 9.88 -2.59
CA TRP A 267 5.32 10.38 -2.33
C TRP A 267 5.30 11.81 -1.80
N LYS A 268 4.56 12.70 -2.46
CA LYS A 268 4.41 14.10 -2.02
C LYS A 268 3.83 14.20 -0.61
N LYS A 269 2.87 13.34 -0.26
CA LYS A 269 2.33 13.24 1.10
C LYS A 269 3.44 12.88 2.10
N LEU A 270 4.21 11.82 1.84
CA LEU A 270 5.31 11.40 2.71
C LEU A 270 6.39 12.48 2.88
N GLN A 271 6.70 13.24 1.83
CA GLN A 271 7.65 14.36 1.90
C GLN A 271 7.19 15.51 2.82
N SER A 272 5.91 15.57 3.16
CA SER A 272 5.34 16.56 4.09
C SER A 272 5.34 16.10 5.56
N GLU A 273 5.58 14.80 5.81
CA GLU A 273 5.49 14.19 7.14
C GLU A 273 6.85 14.24 7.89
N ASN A 274 6.80 14.28 9.23
CA ASN A 274 8.00 14.12 10.06
C ASN A 274 8.18 12.65 10.44
N LEU A 275 8.74 11.87 9.51
CA LEU A 275 8.86 10.41 9.63
C LEU A 275 9.71 9.97 10.83
N TYR A 276 10.69 10.78 11.25
CA TYR A 276 11.57 10.45 12.38
C TYR A 276 10.82 10.35 13.71
N LEU A 277 9.92 11.29 13.97
CA LEU A 277 9.14 11.33 15.21
C LEU A 277 7.98 10.32 15.24
N GLN A 278 7.55 9.81 14.07
CA GLN A 278 6.44 8.85 14.03
C GLN A 278 6.88 7.42 14.32
N HIS A 279 8.16 7.08 14.13
CA HIS A 279 8.61 5.68 14.12
C HIS A 279 9.54 5.27 15.26
N TYR A 280 9.90 6.17 16.19
CA TYR A 280 10.83 5.81 17.27
C TYR A 280 10.20 5.00 18.42
N PHE A 281 8.91 5.19 18.71
CA PHE A 281 8.23 4.60 19.88
C PHE A 281 8.15 3.06 19.89
N ASN A 282 8.38 2.40 18.76
CA ASN A 282 8.14 0.96 18.63
C ASN A 282 9.41 0.11 18.47
N GLN A 283 10.60 0.70 18.56
CA GLN A 283 11.82 0.02 18.09
C GLN A 283 12.72 -0.54 19.20
N ASN A 284 12.60 -0.09 20.46
CA ASN A 284 13.56 -0.51 21.48
C ASN A 284 13.01 -0.42 22.91
N THR A 285 13.02 -1.53 23.67
CA THR A 285 12.63 -1.55 25.09
C THR A 285 13.77 -1.22 26.05
N VAL A 286 14.99 -1.06 25.54
CA VAL A 286 16.21 -0.84 26.35
C VAL A 286 16.29 0.58 26.91
N PHE A 287 15.75 1.58 26.21
CA PHE A 287 15.76 2.98 26.64
C PHE A 287 14.40 3.39 27.18
N ALA A 288 14.39 4.25 28.21
CA ALA A 288 13.15 4.86 28.70
C ALA A 288 12.56 5.80 27.62
N GLU A 289 11.24 6.01 27.64
CA GLU A 289 10.51 6.78 26.63
C GLU A 289 11.09 8.18 26.39
N ASN A 290 11.44 8.89 27.46
CA ASN A 290 12.08 10.20 27.39
C ASN A 290 13.47 10.14 26.70
N GLN A 291 14.27 9.10 26.98
CA GLN A 291 15.55 8.91 26.31
C GLN A 291 15.36 8.57 24.83
N GLN A 292 14.33 7.81 24.46
CA GLN A 292 14.02 7.53 23.07
C GLN A 292 13.62 8.80 22.31
N TYR A 293 12.80 9.66 22.94
CA TYR A 293 12.45 10.97 22.39
C TYR A 293 13.71 11.82 22.16
N ASP A 294 14.57 11.95 23.18
CA ASP A 294 15.80 12.75 23.10
C ASP A 294 16.73 12.23 21.99
N LEU A 295 16.93 10.92 21.92
CA LEU A 295 17.70 10.30 20.84
C LEU A 295 17.06 10.60 19.48
N ALA A 296 15.78 10.29 19.28
CA ALA A 296 15.09 10.50 18.01
C ALA A 296 15.12 11.97 17.56
N SER A 297 14.98 12.90 18.49
CA SER A 297 15.06 14.35 18.22
C SER A 297 16.44 14.81 17.75
N SER A 298 17.49 14.03 18.06
CA SER A 298 18.87 14.31 17.64
C SER A 298 19.24 13.74 16.27
N LEU A 299 18.41 12.85 15.71
CA LEU A 299 18.64 12.19 14.42
C LEU A 299 18.75 13.19 13.24
N PRO A 300 17.91 14.24 13.13
CA PRO A 300 18.05 15.23 12.06
C PRO A 300 19.42 15.91 12.01
N ALA A 301 20.08 16.10 13.16
CA ALA A 301 21.42 16.67 13.21
C ALA A 301 22.48 15.72 12.62
N ALA A 302 22.33 14.42 12.85
CA ALA A 302 23.21 13.40 12.26
C ALA A 302 22.98 13.23 10.75
N LEU A 303 21.77 13.50 10.29
CA LEU A 303 21.32 13.40 8.89
C LEU A 303 21.30 14.77 8.19
N VAL A 304 22.18 15.68 8.58
CA VAL A 304 22.30 16.99 7.92
C VAL A 304 22.52 16.80 6.41
N ASN A 305 21.77 17.53 5.59
CA ASN A 305 21.74 17.39 4.12
C ASN A 305 21.22 16.03 3.60
N PHE A 306 20.54 15.25 4.43
CA PHE A 306 19.76 14.09 3.99
C PHE A 306 18.27 14.40 4.16
N ASN A 307 17.71 15.12 3.20
CA ASN A 307 16.34 15.59 3.24
C ASN A 307 15.49 14.81 2.23
N ILE A 308 14.39 14.21 2.71
CA ILE A 308 13.44 13.46 1.87
C ILE A 308 12.91 14.28 0.67
N LYS A 309 12.88 15.61 0.79
CA LYS A 309 12.42 16.54 -0.26
C LYS A 309 13.41 16.70 -1.43
N GLU A 310 14.64 16.26 -1.26
CA GLU A 310 15.69 16.35 -2.30
C GLU A 310 15.62 15.19 -3.31
N PHE A 311 14.79 14.18 -3.05
CA PHE A 311 14.65 12.98 -3.88
C PHE A 311 13.42 13.11 -4.78
N ALA A 312 13.61 12.83 -6.07
CA ALA A 312 12.53 12.93 -7.05
C ALA A 312 11.51 11.81 -6.86
N THR A 313 11.99 10.62 -6.51
CA THR A 313 11.18 9.43 -6.29
C THR A 313 11.47 8.79 -4.94
N TYR A 314 10.55 7.95 -4.47
CA TYR A 314 10.73 7.28 -3.19
C TYR A 314 11.79 6.17 -3.27
N GLU A 315 12.00 5.56 -4.44
CA GLU A 315 13.02 4.53 -4.67
C GLU A 315 14.43 5.10 -4.51
N GLU A 316 14.68 6.30 -5.04
CA GLU A 316 15.96 7.00 -4.84
C GLU A 316 16.21 7.24 -3.35
N TYR A 317 15.17 7.66 -2.61
CA TYR A 317 15.25 7.86 -1.17
C TYR A 317 15.49 6.55 -0.40
N LEU A 318 14.76 5.47 -0.73
CA LEU A 318 14.94 4.16 -0.11
C LEU A 318 16.35 3.60 -0.38
N LEU A 319 16.85 3.74 -1.61
CA LEU A 319 18.21 3.34 -1.96
C LEU A 319 19.26 4.11 -1.14
N ALA A 320 19.08 5.43 -1.02
CA ALA A 320 19.98 6.26 -0.21
C ALA A 320 19.90 5.91 1.29
N LEU A 321 18.69 5.73 1.85
CA LEU A 321 18.48 5.24 3.22
C LEU A 321 19.19 3.92 3.46
N ARG A 322 19.02 2.95 2.56
CA ARG A 322 19.68 1.65 2.63
C ARG A 322 21.20 1.79 2.66
N ASN A 323 21.76 2.65 1.81
CA ASN A 323 23.20 2.91 1.80
C ASN A 323 23.68 3.49 3.13
N ILE A 324 22.92 4.39 3.74
CA ILE A 324 23.22 4.91 5.10
C ILE A 324 23.17 3.79 6.13
N ILE A 325 22.12 2.95 6.10
CA ILE A 325 21.92 1.88 7.08
C ILE A 325 23.06 0.85 7.01
N ARG A 326 23.53 0.51 5.80
CA ARG A 326 24.44 -0.62 5.58
C ARG A 326 25.92 -0.26 5.44
N ASN A 327 26.24 0.87 4.85
CA ASN A 327 27.63 1.22 4.57
C ASN A 327 28.21 2.02 5.74
N GLU A 328 29.02 1.39 6.58
CA GLU A 328 29.65 2.04 7.73
C GLU A 328 30.56 3.22 7.34
N ASN A 329 31.07 3.23 6.11
CA ASN A 329 31.88 4.33 5.58
C ASN A 329 31.04 5.49 5.02
N HIS A 330 29.72 5.31 4.87
CA HIS A 330 28.82 6.35 4.42
C HIS A 330 28.89 7.56 5.37
N ILE A 331 28.91 8.77 4.82
CA ILE A 331 29.09 10.00 5.62
C ILE A 331 28.03 10.12 6.72
N HIS A 332 26.76 9.87 6.40
CA HIS A 332 25.68 9.86 7.39
C HIS A 332 25.77 8.71 8.39
N HIS A 333 26.27 7.52 8.01
CA HIS A 333 26.45 6.42 8.97
C HIS A 333 27.49 6.77 10.03
N ARG A 334 28.61 7.37 9.60
CA ARG A 334 29.64 7.89 10.50
C ARG A 334 29.10 9.00 11.39
N SER A 335 28.33 9.93 10.81
CA SER A 335 27.64 10.99 11.55
C SER A 335 26.68 10.44 12.62
N LEU A 336 25.89 9.41 12.31
CA LEU A 336 25.04 8.73 13.31
C LEU A 336 25.86 8.08 14.42
N THR A 337 27.01 7.51 14.07
CA THR A 337 27.94 6.89 15.03
C THR A 337 28.56 7.94 15.97
N GLU A 338 28.93 9.10 15.44
CA GLU A 338 29.42 10.24 16.22
C GLU A 338 28.33 10.83 17.11
N GLN A 339 27.11 10.98 16.59
CA GLN A 339 25.98 11.48 17.35
C GLN A 339 25.61 10.53 18.50
N ALA A 340 25.70 9.22 18.28
CA ALA A 340 25.49 8.21 19.33
C ALA A 340 26.54 8.32 20.44
N ALA A 341 27.78 8.69 20.11
CA ALA A 341 28.84 8.92 21.09
C ALA A 341 28.64 10.22 21.88
N ARG A 342 28.05 11.26 21.27
CA ARG A 342 27.78 12.56 21.91
C ARG A 342 26.64 12.52 22.92
N THR A 343 25.68 11.60 22.75
CA THR A 343 24.52 11.47 23.65
C THR A 343 24.83 10.61 24.88
N ILE A 344 26.08 10.18 25.08
CA ILE A 344 26.51 9.41 26.26
C ILE A 344 26.84 10.38 27.40
N ASP A 345 26.28 10.11 28.58
CA ASP A 345 26.71 10.77 29.80
C ASP A 345 27.95 10.08 30.34
N TYR A 346 29.12 10.69 30.12
CA TYR A 346 30.40 10.17 30.58
C TYR A 346 30.60 10.30 32.09
N SER A 347 29.75 11.06 32.80
CA SER A 347 29.92 11.31 34.23
C SER A 347 29.43 10.15 35.11
N THR A 348 28.69 9.20 34.55
CA THR A 348 27.94 8.19 35.30
C THR A 348 28.27 6.74 34.98
N LEU A 349 29.14 6.44 34.01
CA LEU A 349 29.34 5.08 33.48
C LEU A 349 30.79 4.58 33.53
N GLU A 350 30.98 3.29 33.81
CA GLU A 350 32.28 2.62 33.69
C GLU A 350 32.64 2.34 32.21
N ASN A 351 33.93 2.16 31.89
CA ASN A 351 34.43 2.03 30.51
C ASN A 351 33.76 0.93 29.67
N THR A 352 33.42 -0.22 30.27
CA THR A 352 32.71 -1.32 29.59
C THR A 352 31.25 -1.00 29.31
N GLU A 353 30.61 -0.21 30.18
CA GLU A 353 29.25 0.26 30.00
C GLU A 353 29.18 1.36 28.93
N LEU A 354 30.19 2.22 28.84
CA LEU A 354 30.31 3.24 27.80
C LEU A 354 30.28 2.64 26.39
N LYS A 355 31.11 1.61 26.13
CA LYS A 355 31.15 0.94 24.82
C LYS A 355 29.81 0.30 24.46
N THR A 356 29.18 -0.35 25.44
CA THR A 356 27.88 -1.02 25.25
C THR A 356 26.77 0.01 25.00
N ASN A 357 26.71 1.09 25.78
CA ASN A 357 25.73 2.17 25.65
C ASN A 357 25.84 2.88 24.29
N TRP A 358 27.07 3.17 23.85
CA TRP A 358 27.35 3.70 22.52
C TRP A 358 26.80 2.82 21.40
N GLN A 359 27.08 1.52 21.43
CA GLN A 359 26.61 0.59 20.42
C GLN A 359 25.08 0.48 20.41
N LEU A 360 24.44 0.45 21.60
CA LEU A 360 22.98 0.44 21.72
C LEU A 360 22.34 1.71 21.14
N LYS A 361 22.94 2.88 21.34
CA LYS A 361 22.47 4.15 20.78
C LYS A 361 22.68 4.24 19.26
N LYS A 362 23.83 3.78 18.75
CA LYS A 362 24.07 3.63 17.30
C LYS A 362 22.99 2.71 16.71
N GLN A 363 22.75 1.57 17.35
CA GLN A 363 21.77 0.58 16.90
C GLN A 363 20.35 1.17 16.90
N PHE A 364 19.97 1.91 17.94
CA PHE A 364 18.69 2.62 18.00
C PHE A 364 18.49 3.55 16.79
N PHE A 365 19.48 4.36 16.41
CA PHE A 365 19.37 5.21 15.22
C PHE A 365 19.19 4.42 13.93
N LEU A 366 19.94 3.34 13.76
CA LEU A 366 19.82 2.48 12.58
C LEU A 366 18.44 1.79 12.54
N ASP A 367 17.89 1.41 13.68
CA ASP A 367 16.57 0.78 13.76
C ASP A 367 15.44 1.77 13.48
N VAL A 368 15.57 3.04 13.89
CA VAL A 368 14.65 4.11 13.46
C VAL A 368 14.69 4.28 11.94
N LEU A 369 15.88 4.28 11.33
CA LEU A 369 16.00 4.38 9.87
C LEU A 369 15.43 3.17 9.13
N LYS A 370 15.63 1.95 9.65
CA LYS A 370 15.00 0.74 9.12
C LYS A 370 13.48 0.80 9.23
N ALA A 371 12.96 1.31 10.35
CA ALA A 371 11.53 1.47 10.55
C ALA A 371 10.93 2.42 9.51
N ILE A 372 11.58 3.56 9.24
CA ILE A 372 11.18 4.51 8.18
C ILE A 372 11.27 3.86 6.80
N PHE A 373 12.37 3.16 6.51
CA PHE A 373 12.55 2.44 5.26
C PHE A 373 11.37 1.48 5.00
N HIS A 374 11.05 0.62 5.97
CA HIS A 374 9.94 -0.32 5.86
C HIS A 374 8.57 0.36 5.83
N PHE A 375 8.40 1.45 6.57
CA PHE A 375 7.15 2.22 6.53
C PHE A 375 6.88 2.77 5.14
N ILE A 376 7.86 3.46 4.54
CA ILE A 376 7.74 4.01 3.19
C ILE A 376 7.50 2.88 2.20
N GLN A 377 8.29 1.81 2.24
CA GLN A 377 8.11 0.67 1.35
C GLN A 377 6.67 0.13 1.39
N ARG A 378 6.08 -0.02 2.58
CA ARG A 378 4.69 -0.46 2.75
C ARG A 378 3.65 0.51 2.17
N GLN A 379 3.95 1.81 2.09
CA GLN A 379 3.02 2.76 1.45
C GLN A 379 2.92 2.56 -0.07
N PHE A 380 3.88 1.88 -0.66
CA PHE A 380 3.92 1.57 -2.11
C PHE A 380 3.71 0.08 -2.40
N GLU A 381 3.53 -0.74 -1.36
CA GLU A 381 3.03 -2.11 -1.48
C GLU A 381 1.49 -2.08 -1.57
N PRO A 382 0.86 -3.10 -2.17
CA PRO A 382 -0.58 -3.20 -2.18
C PRO A 382 -1.09 -3.35 -0.75
N ALA A 383 -2.30 -2.86 -0.50
CA ALA A 383 -2.95 -3.14 0.77
C ALA A 383 -2.99 -4.67 0.95
N PRO A 384 -2.54 -5.19 2.12
CA PRO A 384 -2.58 -6.62 2.37
C PRO A 384 -4.03 -7.08 2.21
N ASN A 385 -4.29 -7.93 1.22
CA ASN A 385 -5.58 -8.59 1.10
C ASN A 385 -5.82 -9.34 2.41
N ALA A 386 -6.98 -9.12 3.03
CA ALA A 386 -7.32 -9.68 4.35
C ALA A 386 -7.20 -11.23 4.41
N GLU A 387 -7.09 -11.88 3.26
CA GLU A 387 -7.05 -13.33 3.10
C GLU A 387 -5.64 -13.93 2.94
N SER A 388 -4.59 -13.14 2.69
CA SER A 388 -3.20 -13.67 2.60
C SER A 388 -2.21 -12.86 3.46
N PRO A 389 -2.14 -13.13 4.77
CA PRO A 389 -1.37 -12.32 5.72
C PRO A 389 0.17 -12.50 5.66
N SER A 390 0.74 -13.24 4.70
CA SER A 390 2.20 -13.49 4.67
C SER A 390 2.87 -13.52 3.31
N ALA A 391 2.16 -13.22 2.22
CA ALA A 391 2.75 -13.18 0.89
C ALA A 391 3.87 -12.12 0.82
N LYS A 392 5.14 -12.53 0.71
CA LYS A 392 6.21 -11.59 0.35
C LYS A 392 6.20 -11.45 -1.16
N PHE A 393 6.37 -10.23 -1.63
CA PHE A 393 6.51 -9.93 -3.03
C PHE A 393 7.93 -9.51 -3.36
N LEU A 394 8.38 -9.96 -4.53
CA LEU A 394 9.71 -9.73 -5.05
C LEU A 394 9.80 -8.32 -5.62
N THR A 395 10.61 -7.50 -4.99
CA THR A 395 11.11 -6.22 -5.51
C THR A 395 12.64 -6.29 -5.53
N LEU A 396 13.33 -5.40 -6.26
CA LEU A 396 14.81 -5.34 -6.18
C LEU A 396 15.27 -5.20 -4.73
N ILE A 397 14.54 -4.39 -3.97
CA ILE A 397 14.81 -4.13 -2.56
C ILE A 397 14.68 -5.41 -1.72
N SER A 398 13.53 -6.07 -1.75
CA SER A 398 13.30 -7.28 -0.95
C SER A 398 14.18 -8.46 -1.40
N PHE A 399 14.51 -8.52 -2.69
CA PHE A 399 15.43 -9.51 -3.25
C PHE A 399 16.86 -9.35 -2.74
N GLN A 400 17.39 -8.13 -2.76
CA GLN A 400 18.72 -7.84 -2.20
C GLN A 400 18.77 -8.15 -0.69
N ASP A 401 17.68 -7.87 0.04
CA ASP A 401 17.58 -8.17 1.47
C ASP A 401 17.56 -9.69 1.75
N ALA A 402 16.87 -10.46 0.89
CA ALA A 402 16.89 -11.92 0.95
C ALA A 402 18.29 -12.50 0.74
N ILE A 403 19.08 -11.95 -0.18
CA ILE A 403 20.46 -12.43 -0.43
C ILE A 403 21.38 -12.10 0.75
N ILE A 404 21.21 -10.93 1.37
CA ILE A 404 21.93 -10.57 2.59
C ILE A 404 21.57 -11.53 3.72
N SER A 405 20.27 -11.71 3.98
CA SER A 405 19.78 -12.66 4.99
C SER A 405 20.35 -14.07 4.77
N ALA A 406 20.37 -14.53 3.53
CA ALA A 406 20.96 -15.81 3.17
C ALA A 406 22.47 -15.86 3.47
N GLN A 407 23.21 -14.77 3.19
CA GLN A 407 24.65 -14.71 3.43
C GLN A 407 24.98 -14.66 4.92
N GLU A 408 24.22 -13.90 5.70
CA GLU A 408 24.34 -13.81 7.17
C GLU A 408 24.08 -15.18 7.80
N LYS A 409 22.96 -15.84 7.47
CA LYS A 409 22.63 -17.19 7.95
C LYS A 409 23.70 -18.21 7.57
N TYR A 410 24.25 -18.10 6.35
CA TYR A 410 25.34 -18.94 5.90
C TYR A 410 26.64 -18.70 6.69
N ALA A 411 26.99 -17.45 7.00
CA ALA A 411 28.15 -17.09 7.80
C ALA A 411 28.03 -17.53 9.26
N GLU A 412 26.85 -17.37 9.87
CA GLU A 412 26.54 -17.86 11.22
C GLU A 412 26.61 -19.39 11.30
N TRP A 413 26.02 -20.08 10.33
CA TRP A 413 26.12 -21.52 10.22
C TRP A 413 27.57 -21.96 10.06
N TYR A 414 28.33 -21.33 9.17
CA TYR A 414 29.75 -21.64 8.93
C TYR A 414 30.63 -21.45 10.17
N SER A 415 30.40 -20.38 10.94
CA SER A 415 31.09 -20.11 12.19
C SER A 415 30.68 -21.03 13.35
N GLY A 416 29.60 -21.81 13.18
CA GLY A 416 29.11 -22.77 14.16
C GLY A 416 28.20 -22.17 15.22
N HIS A 417 27.77 -20.92 15.05
CA HIS A 417 26.82 -20.25 15.95
C HIS A 417 25.37 -20.69 15.71
N ALA A 418 25.08 -21.34 14.57
CA ALA A 418 23.75 -21.81 14.23
C ALA A 418 23.75 -23.24 13.66
N THR A 419 22.73 -24.04 14.00
CA THR A 419 22.61 -25.46 13.62
C THR A 419 21.38 -25.76 12.76
N HIS A 420 20.73 -24.72 12.22
CA HIS A 420 19.47 -24.83 11.48
C HIS A 420 19.59 -25.61 10.15
N ARG A 421 20.79 -25.96 9.68
CA ARG A 421 21.00 -26.90 8.55
C ARG A 421 21.90 -28.09 8.92
N GLY A 422 21.86 -28.48 10.19
CA GLY A 422 22.70 -29.54 10.74
C GLY A 422 24.05 -29.04 11.24
N SER A 423 24.77 -29.88 11.98
CA SER A 423 26.10 -29.56 12.50
C SER A 423 27.16 -29.59 11.41
N ASN A 424 28.14 -28.70 11.53
CA ASN A 424 29.31 -28.68 10.64
C ASN A 424 30.19 -29.91 10.90
N GLY A 425 29.93 -31.01 10.19
CA GLY A 425 30.83 -32.14 10.15
C GLY A 425 32.24 -31.73 9.72
N PHE A 426 33.25 -32.49 10.14
CA PHE A 426 34.66 -32.22 9.83
C PHE A 426 34.91 -32.05 8.32
N PHE A 427 34.32 -32.92 7.49
CA PHE A 427 34.43 -32.84 6.03
C PHE A 427 33.63 -31.70 5.41
N THR A 428 32.58 -31.24 6.09
CA THR A 428 31.77 -30.08 5.70
C THR A 428 32.60 -28.80 5.82
N ARG A 429 33.39 -28.62 6.88
CA ARG A 429 34.30 -27.46 7.03
C ARG A 429 35.37 -27.38 5.94
N VAL A 430 35.91 -28.52 5.49
CA VAL A 430 36.94 -28.57 4.45
C VAL A 430 36.37 -28.25 3.06
N ARG A 431 35.13 -28.69 2.76
CA ARG A 431 34.48 -28.44 1.46
C ARG A 431 33.76 -27.09 1.37
N HIS A 432 33.28 -26.55 2.49
CA HIS A 432 32.57 -25.27 2.56
C HIS A 432 33.42 -24.16 3.20
N GLY A 433 34.74 -24.24 3.08
CA GLY A 433 35.71 -23.32 3.69
C GLY A 433 35.65 -21.88 3.16
N ALA A 434 36.74 -21.13 3.38
CA ALA A 434 36.87 -19.72 3.00
C ALA A 434 36.47 -19.42 1.54
N TYR A 435 36.68 -20.35 0.61
CA TYR A 435 36.26 -20.21 -0.78
C TYR A 435 34.75 -20.08 -0.96
N GLY A 436 33.95 -20.86 -0.21
CA GLY A 436 32.48 -20.79 -0.29
C GLY A 436 31.95 -19.47 0.25
N GLN A 437 32.53 -18.97 1.35
CA GLN A 437 32.25 -17.63 1.88
C GLN A 437 32.63 -16.54 0.87
N GLN A 438 33.81 -16.62 0.27
CA GLN A 438 34.26 -15.65 -0.73
C GLN A 438 33.33 -15.62 -1.94
N ARG A 439 32.88 -16.78 -2.45
CA ARG A 439 31.88 -16.82 -3.55
C ARG A 439 30.54 -16.23 -3.13
N ALA A 440 30.05 -16.53 -1.93
CA ALA A 440 28.81 -15.97 -1.41
C ALA A 440 28.88 -14.43 -1.29
N THR A 441 29.98 -13.91 -0.74
CA THR A 441 30.26 -12.47 -0.67
C THR A 441 30.40 -11.85 -2.06
N ALA A 442 31.07 -12.52 -3.00
CA ALA A 442 31.20 -12.03 -4.37
C ALA A 442 29.83 -11.93 -5.07
N LEU A 443 28.98 -12.95 -4.95
CA LEU A 443 27.60 -12.89 -5.47
C LEU A 443 26.81 -11.75 -4.83
N LEU A 444 26.88 -11.64 -3.50
CA LEU A 444 26.20 -10.59 -2.76
C LEU A 444 26.62 -9.21 -3.31
N ASN A 445 27.92 -8.93 -3.42
CA ASN A 445 28.41 -7.66 -3.94
C ASN A 445 27.92 -7.39 -5.36
N GLN A 446 28.00 -8.38 -6.25
CA GLN A 446 27.52 -8.24 -7.63
C GLN A 446 26.02 -7.92 -7.69
N VAL A 447 25.20 -8.53 -6.83
CA VAL A 447 23.77 -8.29 -6.78
C VAL A 447 23.44 -6.93 -6.15
N LEU A 448 24.19 -6.49 -5.12
CA LEU A 448 24.02 -5.16 -4.53
C LEU A 448 24.41 -4.03 -5.48
N GLU A 449 25.29 -4.29 -6.43
CA GLU A 449 25.65 -3.34 -7.50
C GLU A 449 24.57 -3.21 -8.59
N GLN A 450 23.59 -4.12 -8.65
CA GLN A 450 22.53 -4.05 -9.64
C GLN A 450 21.48 -2.98 -9.30
N THR A 451 21.12 -2.21 -10.32
CA THR A 451 20.02 -1.22 -10.26
C THR A 451 18.71 -1.76 -10.83
N SER A 452 18.68 -3.01 -11.30
CA SER A 452 17.47 -3.65 -11.81
C SER A 452 17.27 -5.06 -11.28
N LEU A 453 16.01 -5.40 -10.97
CA LEU A 453 15.61 -6.72 -10.50
C LEU A 453 15.90 -7.81 -11.55
N PRO A 454 15.58 -7.66 -12.85
CA PRO A 454 15.90 -8.70 -13.83
C PRO A 454 17.39 -9.03 -13.92
N ALA A 455 18.27 -8.04 -13.86
CA ALA A 455 19.72 -8.26 -13.86
C ALA A 455 20.19 -8.98 -12.58
N ALA A 456 19.66 -8.58 -11.43
CA ALA A 456 19.94 -9.22 -10.15
C ALA A 456 19.45 -10.69 -10.11
N VAL A 457 18.23 -10.95 -10.58
CA VAL A 457 17.65 -12.30 -10.72
C VAL A 457 18.51 -13.15 -11.65
N LYS A 458 18.96 -12.59 -12.78
CA LYS A 458 19.85 -13.28 -13.71
C LYS A 458 21.15 -13.72 -13.02
N LEU A 459 21.82 -12.86 -12.26
CA LEU A 459 23.05 -13.22 -11.53
C LEU A 459 22.83 -14.39 -10.56
N VAL A 460 21.71 -14.38 -9.84
CA VAL A 460 21.34 -15.47 -8.92
C VAL A 460 21.01 -16.75 -9.68
N ASN A 461 20.27 -16.67 -10.79
CA ASN A 461 19.95 -17.82 -11.62
C ASN A 461 21.22 -18.43 -12.25
N ASP A 462 22.11 -17.60 -12.77
CA ASP A 462 23.42 -18.02 -13.27
C ASP A 462 24.22 -18.71 -12.14
N PHE A 463 24.22 -18.14 -10.93
CA PHE A 463 24.90 -18.72 -9.78
C PHE A 463 24.32 -20.08 -9.37
N LEU A 464 22.99 -20.19 -9.32
CA LEU A 464 22.29 -21.42 -8.93
C LEU A 464 22.50 -22.52 -9.98
N THR A 465 22.44 -22.19 -11.27
CA THR A 465 22.53 -23.16 -12.37
C THR A 465 23.96 -23.52 -12.79
N ASP A 466 24.98 -22.76 -12.34
CA ASP A 466 26.40 -23.05 -12.61
C ASP A 466 26.80 -24.48 -12.20
N ASP A 467 27.35 -25.25 -13.14
CA ASP A 467 27.82 -26.62 -12.91
C ASP A 467 28.91 -26.75 -11.83
N LYS A 468 29.63 -25.66 -11.55
CA LYS A 468 30.60 -25.56 -10.45
C LYS A 468 29.92 -25.27 -9.11
N THR A 469 28.72 -24.69 -9.12
CA THR A 469 27.86 -24.53 -7.94
C THR A 469 27.03 -25.80 -7.76
N ARG A 470 27.69 -26.93 -7.54
CA ARG A 470 26.99 -28.20 -7.27
C ARG A 470 26.13 -28.03 -6.00
N TYR A 471 24.80 -28.15 -6.10
CA TYR A 471 23.84 -28.01 -4.98
C TYR A 471 24.13 -28.92 -3.78
N HIS A 472 24.88 -30.01 -3.97
CA HIS A 472 25.35 -30.91 -2.92
C HIS A 472 26.71 -30.50 -2.30
N VAL A 473 27.31 -29.39 -2.76
CA VAL A 473 28.66 -28.91 -2.38
C VAL A 473 28.67 -27.43 -1.96
N HIS A 474 27.61 -26.66 -2.20
CA HIS A 474 27.58 -25.24 -1.78
C HIS A 474 26.37 -24.91 -0.90
N SER A 475 26.53 -25.02 0.42
CA SER A 475 25.46 -24.77 1.40
C SER A 475 24.78 -23.40 1.25
N PHE A 476 25.51 -22.38 0.77
CA PHE A 476 24.93 -21.05 0.49
C PHE A 476 23.75 -21.09 -0.49
N ALA A 477 23.77 -21.96 -1.51
CA ALA A 477 22.67 -22.03 -2.47
C ALA A 477 21.36 -22.44 -1.78
N SER A 478 21.43 -23.29 -0.75
CA SER A 478 20.24 -23.68 0.01
C SER A 478 19.75 -22.55 0.94
N PHE A 479 20.66 -21.79 1.56
CA PHE A 479 20.29 -20.58 2.30
C PHE A 479 19.63 -19.55 1.40
N LEU A 480 20.18 -19.38 0.20
CA LEU A 480 19.63 -18.47 -0.79
C LEU A 480 18.21 -18.90 -1.19
N LEU A 481 18.00 -20.17 -1.52
CA LEU A 481 16.67 -20.69 -1.85
C LEU A 481 15.69 -20.61 -0.65
N ASP A 482 16.12 -20.82 0.59
CA ASP A 482 15.25 -20.62 1.77
C ASP A 482 14.64 -19.21 1.81
N GLU A 483 15.42 -18.19 1.45
CA GLU A 483 14.94 -16.82 1.40
C GLU A 483 14.12 -16.53 0.14
N LEU A 484 14.55 -17.04 -1.02
CA LEU A 484 13.92 -16.75 -2.31
C LEU A 484 12.57 -17.44 -2.51
N THR A 485 12.38 -18.63 -1.94
CA THR A 485 11.11 -19.38 -2.02
C THR A 485 9.95 -18.70 -1.30
N GLN A 486 10.22 -17.67 -0.49
CA GLN A 486 9.21 -16.91 0.24
C GLN A 486 8.47 -15.89 -0.64
N PHE A 487 8.95 -15.63 -1.86
CA PHE A 487 8.37 -14.63 -2.76
C PHE A 487 7.37 -15.26 -3.74
N GLU A 488 6.08 -14.93 -3.64
CA GLU A 488 4.99 -15.55 -4.42
C GLU A 488 5.11 -15.33 -5.93
N ASN A 489 5.58 -14.15 -6.33
CA ASN A 489 5.78 -13.77 -7.73
C ASN A 489 7.17 -14.15 -8.28
N SER A 490 7.93 -15.00 -7.58
CA SER A 490 9.26 -15.43 -8.03
C SER A 490 9.23 -16.80 -8.71
N CYS A 491 10.20 -17.07 -9.60
CA CYS A 491 10.33 -18.39 -10.24
C CYS A 491 10.65 -19.52 -9.23
N TRP A 492 11.23 -19.18 -8.08
CA TRP A 492 11.58 -20.12 -7.03
C TRP A 492 10.39 -20.46 -6.11
N PHE A 493 9.27 -19.76 -6.22
CA PHE A 493 8.12 -19.97 -5.33
C PHE A 493 7.62 -21.41 -5.34
N GLY A 494 7.39 -21.95 -4.14
CA GLY A 494 6.89 -23.30 -3.94
C GLY A 494 7.92 -24.42 -4.17
N LEU A 495 9.20 -24.10 -4.41
CA LEU A 495 10.25 -25.11 -4.33
C LEU A 495 10.34 -25.64 -2.90
N ALA A 496 10.13 -26.95 -2.73
CA ALA A 496 10.26 -27.62 -1.46
C ALA A 496 11.65 -28.24 -1.34
N CYS A 497 12.22 -28.21 -0.13
CA CYS A 497 13.39 -29.00 0.19
C CYS A 497 12.98 -30.41 0.65
N ASN A 498 13.85 -31.39 0.46
CA ASN A 498 13.63 -32.75 0.96
C ASN A 498 13.80 -32.82 2.49
N GLU A 499 13.60 -34.00 3.08
CA GLU A 499 13.74 -34.22 4.54
C GLU A 499 15.11 -33.81 5.11
N LYS A 500 16.16 -33.80 4.27
CA LYS A 500 17.52 -33.35 4.61
C LYS A 500 17.73 -31.87 4.36
N ARG A 501 16.66 -31.12 4.08
CA ARG A 501 16.65 -29.70 3.70
C ARG A 501 17.42 -29.39 2.41
N HIS A 502 17.61 -30.35 1.52
CA HIS A 502 18.27 -30.10 0.24
C HIS A 502 17.25 -29.85 -0.86
N TYR A 503 17.56 -28.91 -1.75
CA TYR A 503 16.81 -28.66 -2.98
C TYR A 503 17.32 -29.58 -4.11
N SER A 504 16.41 -30.04 -4.97
CA SER A 504 16.73 -30.83 -6.17
C SER A 504 17.33 -29.90 -7.25
N LYS A 505 18.46 -30.29 -7.86
CA LYS A 505 19.07 -29.49 -8.94
C LYS A 505 18.14 -29.42 -10.13
N GLU A 506 17.53 -30.56 -10.45
CA GLU A 506 16.61 -30.73 -11.57
C GLU A 506 15.38 -29.83 -11.40
N ASP A 507 14.84 -29.74 -10.18
CA ASP A 507 13.67 -28.90 -9.90
C ASP A 507 14.03 -27.41 -9.98
N VAL A 508 15.20 -27.01 -9.44
CA VAL A 508 15.65 -25.60 -9.52
C VAL A 508 15.92 -25.22 -10.97
N GLN A 509 16.63 -26.06 -11.73
CA GLN A 509 16.90 -25.83 -13.15
C GLN A 509 15.60 -25.72 -13.95
N ALA A 510 14.64 -26.64 -13.73
CA ALA A 510 13.35 -26.61 -14.39
C ALA A 510 12.56 -25.33 -14.08
N ARG A 511 12.68 -24.79 -12.86
CA ARG A 511 12.05 -23.50 -12.49
C ARG A 511 12.73 -22.30 -13.14
N VAL A 512 14.06 -22.31 -13.23
CA VAL A 512 14.84 -21.23 -13.86
C VAL A 512 14.68 -21.21 -15.38
N ASP A 513 14.56 -22.39 -16.00
CA ASP A 513 14.40 -22.52 -17.46
C ASP A 513 12.95 -22.36 -17.94
N ALA A 514 11.98 -22.36 -17.03
CA ALA A 514 10.58 -22.18 -17.39
C ALA A 514 10.40 -20.80 -18.05
N PRO A 515 9.72 -20.70 -19.20
CA PRO A 515 9.53 -19.41 -19.90
C PRO A 515 8.75 -18.37 -19.08
N ASN A 516 8.16 -18.79 -17.95
CA ASN A 516 7.44 -17.95 -16.99
C ASN A 516 8.28 -17.58 -15.75
N SER A 517 9.60 -17.82 -15.75
CA SER A 517 10.48 -17.71 -14.58
C SER A 517 10.81 -16.25 -14.18
N VAL A 518 9.78 -15.41 -14.01
CA VAL A 518 9.80 -13.93 -14.07
C VAL A 518 9.54 -13.45 -15.50
N THR A 519 8.36 -13.77 -16.06
CA THR A 519 7.74 -12.87 -17.04
C THR A 519 7.22 -11.64 -16.28
N LEU A 520 8.15 -10.77 -15.86
CA LEU A 520 7.92 -9.36 -16.05
C LEU A 520 7.83 -9.21 -17.57
N SER A 521 6.61 -9.27 -18.12
CA SER A 521 6.37 -9.01 -19.53
C SER A 521 7.02 -7.67 -19.88
N ILE A 522 8.15 -7.72 -20.59
CA ILE A 522 8.85 -6.55 -21.14
C ILE A 522 7.99 -5.93 -22.22
#